data_AF-A0A1S3J5E0-F1
#
_entry.id   AF-A0A1S3J5E0-F1
#
_cell.length_a   1.000
_cell.length_b   1.000
_cell.length_c   1.000
_cell.angle_alpha   90.00
_cell.angle_beta   90.00
_cell.angle_gamma   90.00
#
_symmetry.space_group_name_H-M   'P 1'
#
loop_
_entity.id
_entity.type
_entity.pdbx_description
1 polymer ?
#
loop_
_entity_poly.entity_id
_entity_poly.type
_entity_poly.pdbx_seq_one_letter_code
_entity_poly.pdbx_strand_id
1 'polypeptide(L)'
;MEDDEIISKTEAICRVCLKTVSKYTCPRCHLQYCSVTCYRSPHHENCSESFYRDWVMEGLKDYGSSKEDKLKVRDMLQRLNTDQLADREDHGKNSVHTQRLNTDQLGDGEDHESEDNEDEAEEFPSLADRIQGLDLDQDTEKIWEKLTQWEKQEFEEMAKDGRLLNLVEQWDPWWNIKESDLIEEDRISLRPALPKIAENIPQMTSLLPKGKVSECVKYSLVDILFSYAYVARLHNGDLEVSTQDCAQEILSLSPSLNESQNYPNAVEALHGCLQCLQERANDLFVSQSYSIGIVEDVQKILVGPSRFRAQAYVMAAMSHVLQLLQLGGKAVNRDKKKLSKADPQLEELKQLRHKLFQAEKKVEFLLSWCL
;
A
#
# COMPACT_ATOMS: atom_id res chain seq x y z
N MET A 1 21.94 10.79 50.88
CA MET A 1 21.12 9.65 51.33
C MET A 1 19.69 10.12 51.17
N GLU A 2 19.23 10.08 49.94
CA GLU A 2 17.81 10.23 49.61
C GLU A 2 17.41 8.81 49.21
N ASP A 3 16.87 8.09 50.19
CA ASP A 3 16.41 6.72 50.01
C ASP A 3 14.99 6.73 49.49
N ASP A 4 14.83 5.97 48.42
CA ASP A 4 13.63 5.42 47.82
C ASP A 4 12.46 5.19 48.79
N GLU A 5 11.26 5.60 48.38
CA GLU A 5 10.07 4.81 48.72
C GLU A 5 9.06 4.79 47.57
N ILE A 6 9.08 3.65 46.90
CA ILE A 6 8.26 3.17 45.79
C ILE A 6 6.78 3.10 46.23
N ILE A 7 5.93 3.96 45.65
CA ILE A 7 4.47 3.76 45.72
C ILE A 7 4.11 2.62 44.76
N SER A 8 3.91 1.44 45.35
CA SER A 8 3.27 0.25 44.79
C SER A 8 2.06 0.60 43.90
N LYS A 9 2.25 0.56 42.57
CA LYS A 9 1.13 0.46 41.62
C LYS A 9 0.68 -1.00 41.59
N THR A 10 -0.37 -1.34 42.33
CA THR A 10 -1.19 -2.52 42.02
C THR A 10 -1.64 -2.43 40.56
N GLU A 11 -1.15 -3.33 39.72
CA GLU A 11 -1.51 -3.43 38.30
C GLU A 11 -3.01 -3.74 38.19
N ALA A 12 -3.82 -2.71 37.98
CA ALA A 12 -5.26 -2.88 37.95
C ALA A 12 -5.70 -3.51 36.63
N ILE A 13 -6.52 -4.56 36.69
CA ILE A 13 -7.04 -5.28 35.53
C ILE A 13 -8.12 -4.44 34.82
N CYS A 14 -8.19 -4.51 33.50
CA CYS A 14 -9.23 -3.89 32.69
C CYS A 14 -10.62 -4.31 33.18
N ARG A 15 -11.42 -3.34 33.66
CA ARG A 15 -12.76 -3.56 34.22
C ARG A 15 -13.83 -3.86 33.18
N VAL A 16 -13.47 -3.80 31.89
CA VAL A 16 -14.36 -4.10 30.77
C VAL A 16 -14.20 -5.54 30.30
N CYS A 17 -12.96 -5.94 29.93
CA CYS A 17 -12.72 -7.26 29.37
C CYS A 17 -12.23 -8.28 30.40
N LEU A 18 -11.73 -7.83 31.56
CA LEU A 18 -11.15 -8.64 32.64
C LEU A 18 -9.99 -9.56 32.21
N LYS A 19 -9.45 -9.40 30.99
CA LYS A 19 -8.44 -10.28 30.39
C LYS A 19 -7.01 -9.75 30.51
N THR A 20 -6.83 -8.44 30.57
CA THR A 20 -5.52 -7.78 30.50
C THR A 20 -5.42 -6.63 31.50
N VAL A 21 -4.19 -6.22 31.80
CA VAL A 21 -3.93 -5.03 32.64
C VAL A 21 -4.47 -3.76 31.98
N SER A 22 -5.07 -2.89 32.79
CA SER A 22 -5.56 -1.60 32.34
C SER A 22 -4.40 -0.67 32.01
N LYS A 23 -4.50 0.03 30.89
CA LYS A 23 -3.51 1.02 30.43
C LYS A 23 -4.02 2.45 30.59
N TYR A 24 -5.34 2.62 30.65
CA TYR A 24 -6.00 3.91 30.62
C TYR A 24 -7.14 3.95 31.64
N THR A 25 -7.51 5.17 32.06
CA THR A 25 -8.61 5.42 33.00
C THR A 25 -9.53 6.48 32.41
N CYS A 26 -10.83 6.20 32.34
CA CYS A 26 -11.80 7.16 31.81
C CYS A 26 -11.87 8.39 32.73
N PRO A 27 -11.75 9.62 32.23
CA PRO A 27 -11.78 10.82 33.07
C PRO A 27 -13.18 11.13 33.62
N ARG A 28 -14.25 10.55 33.07
CA ARG A 28 -15.64 10.82 33.48
C ARG A 28 -16.13 9.87 34.58
N CYS A 29 -15.84 8.58 34.45
CA CYS A 29 -16.32 7.56 35.38
C CYS A 29 -15.19 6.81 36.11
N HIS A 30 -13.93 7.18 35.86
CA HIS A 30 -12.72 6.57 36.44
C HIS A 30 -12.58 5.06 36.19
N LEU A 31 -13.30 4.55 35.18
CA LEU A 31 -13.23 3.15 34.80
C LEU A 31 -11.92 2.85 34.07
N GLN A 32 -11.24 1.79 34.51
CA GLN A 32 -9.94 1.37 34.02
C GLN A 32 -10.08 0.39 32.86
N TYR A 33 -9.44 0.68 31.73
CA TYR A 33 -9.56 -0.11 30.49
C TYR A 33 -8.21 -0.29 29.78
N CYS A 34 -8.10 -1.32 28.92
CA CYS A 34 -6.85 -1.68 28.25
C CYS A 34 -6.68 -1.07 26.84
N SER A 35 -7.77 -0.77 26.14
CA SER A 35 -7.76 -0.39 24.72
C SER A 35 -9.01 0.39 24.31
N VAL A 36 -8.96 1.05 23.15
CA VAL A 36 -10.10 1.77 22.55
C VAL A 36 -11.30 0.84 22.31
N THR A 37 -11.06 -0.43 21.99
CA THR A 37 -12.13 -1.44 21.87
C THR A 37 -12.87 -1.67 23.19
N CYS A 38 -12.16 -1.67 24.32
CA CYS A 38 -12.82 -1.72 25.64
C CYS A 38 -13.49 -0.39 26.00
N TYR A 39 -12.93 0.73 25.57
CA TYR A 39 -13.53 2.06 25.77
C TYR A 39 -14.87 2.21 25.04
N ARG A 40 -15.00 1.65 23.83
CA ARG A 40 -16.22 1.65 22.99
C ARG A 40 -17.15 0.45 23.23
N SER A 41 -16.89 -0.35 24.24
CA SER A 41 -17.73 -1.53 24.51
C SER A 41 -19.12 -1.13 25.02
N PRO A 42 -20.14 -1.99 24.86
CA PRO A 42 -21.48 -1.75 25.43
C PRO A 42 -21.45 -1.51 26.96
N HIS A 43 -20.46 -2.07 27.65
CA HIS A 43 -20.26 -1.87 29.09
C HIS A 43 -19.74 -0.47 29.48
N HIS A 44 -19.33 0.35 28.52
CA HIS A 44 -18.84 1.71 28.72
C HIS A 44 -19.46 2.73 27.72
N GLU A 45 -20.59 2.37 27.11
CA GLU A 45 -21.23 3.08 26.00
C GLU A 45 -21.60 4.53 26.34
N ASN A 46 -22.23 4.76 27.49
CA ASN A 46 -22.67 6.11 27.93
C ASN A 46 -21.52 7.13 28.02
N CYS A 47 -20.33 6.69 28.45
CA CYS A 47 -19.16 7.57 28.57
C CYS A 47 -18.43 7.74 27.24
N SER A 48 -18.37 6.70 26.41
CA SER A 48 -17.81 6.82 25.06
C SER A 48 -18.67 7.70 24.16
N GLU A 49 -19.99 7.50 24.13
CA GLU A 49 -20.90 8.27 23.29
C GLU A 49 -20.99 9.71 23.73
N SER A 50 -21.10 9.99 25.03
CA SER A 50 -21.12 11.38 25.50
C SER A 50 -19.82 12.12 25.18
N PHE A 51 -18.66 11.46 25.27
CA PHE A 51 -17.39 12.05 24.86
C PHE A 51 -17.34 12.33 23.35
N TYR A 52 -17.75 11.37 22.51
CA TYR A 52 -17.80 11.58 21.06
C TYR A 52 -18.81 12.65 20.67
N ARG A 53 -20.00 12.65 21.28
CA ARG A 53 -21.02 13.66 21.07
C ARG A 53 -20.53 15.04 21.47
N ASP A 54 -19.92 15.19 22.64
CA ASP A 54 -19.44 16.49 23.10
C ASP A 54 -18.29 16.99 22.21
N TRP A 55 -17.39 16.12 21.76
CA TRP A 55 -16.31 16.47 20.83
C TRP A 55 -16.83 16.86 19.43
N VAL A 56 -17.82 16.11 18.90
CA VAL A 56 -18.48 16.41 17.63
C VAL A 56 -19.29 17.71 17.73
N MET A 57 -20.02 17.92 18.83
CA MET A 57 -20.78 19.15 19.06
C MET A 57 -19.87 20.37 19.28
N GLU A 58 -18.68 20.19 19.84
CA GLU A 58 -17.68 21.23 19.99
C GLU A 58 -17.01 21.55 18.64
N GLY A 59 -16.66 20.54 17.84
CA GLY A 59 -16.18 20.74 16.47
C GLY A 59 -17.22 21.33 15.51
N LEU A 60 -18.52 21.06 15.74
CA LEU A 60 -19.63 21.62 14.98
C LEU A 60 -19.99 23.05 15.40
N LYS A 61 -19.60 23.53 16.58
CA LYS A 61 -19.77 24.95 16.94
C LYS A 61 -18.91 25.86 16.06
N ASP A 62 -17.79 25.36 15.57
CA ASP A 62 -16.94 26.03 14.58
C ASP A 62 -17.47 25.88 13.14
N TYR A 63 -18.37 24.91 12.91
CA TYR A 63 -19.00 24.59 11.61
C TYR A 63 -20.52 24.85 11.65
N GLY A 64 -20.92 26.13 11.65
CA GLY A 64 -22.19 26.53 11.03
C GLY A 64 -23.32 27.04 11.95
N SER A 65 -23.72 28.28 11.71
CA SER A 65 -24.98 28.87 12.17
C SER A 65 -26.16 28.68 11.19
N SER A 66 -26.02 27.88 10.12
CA SER A 66 -27.08 27.66 9.13
C SER A 66 -27.97 26.45 9.45
N LYS A 67 -29.26 26.55 9.11
CA LYS A 67 -30.26 25.48 9.30
C LYS A 67 -29.99 24.26 8.41
N GLU A 68 -29.36 24.46 7.25
CA GLU A 68 -29.09 23.41 6.26
C GLU A 68 -27.97 22.45 6.71
N ASP A 69 -26.93 22.98 7.35
CA ASP A 69 -25.83 22.17 7.89
C ASP A 69 -26.31 21.26 9.02
N LYS A 70 -27.26 21.74 9.84
CA LYS A 70 -27.89 20.95 10.90
C LYS A 70 -28.75 19.81 10.35
N LEU A 71 -29.34 19.96 9.17
CA LEU A 71 -30.11 18.92 8.49
C LEU A 71 -29.19 17.84 7.92
N LYS A 72 -28.07 18.24 7.28
CA LYS A 72 -27.07 17.31 6.73
C LYS A 72 -26.40 16.47 7.82
N VAL A 73 -26.10 17.07 8.97
CA VAL A 73 -25.55 16.35 10.13
C VAL A 73 -26.57 15.39 10.74
N ARG A 74 -27.86 15.74 10.79
CA ARG A 74 -28.92 14.83 11.25
C ARG A 74 -29.12 13.64 10.30
N ASP A 75 -29.10 13.87 8.99
CA ASP A 75 -29.23 12.81 7.99
C ASP A 75 -28.07 11.80 8.08
N MET A 76 -26.84 12.29 8.27
CA MET A 76 -25.67 11.43 8.50
C MET A 76 -25.76 10.59 9.77
N LEU A 77 -26.25 11.17 10.87
CA LEU A 77 -26.45 10.44 12.13
C LEU A 77 -27.56 9.40 12.03
N GLN A 78 -28.60 9.65 11.24
CA GLN A 78 -29.66 8.68 10.99
C GLN A 78 -29.14 7.49 10.19
N ARG A 79 -28.33 7.71 9.15
CA ARG A 79 -27.72 6.64 8.34
C ARG A 79 -26.88 5.68 9.19
N LEU A 80 -26.02 6.21 10.06
CA LEU A 80 -25.20 5.42 10.97
C LEU A 80 -26.02 4.59 11.98
N ASN A 81 -27.19 5.08 12.40
CA ASN A 81 -28.07 4.34 13.30
C ASN A 81 -28.82 3.20 12.58
N THR A 82 -29.11 3.35 11.29
CA THR A 82 -29.65 2.28 10.43
C THR A 82 -28.63 1.16 10.20
N ASP A 83 -27.36 1.50 10.01
CA ASP A 83 -26.29 0.50 9.84
C ASP A 83 -26.06 -0.33 11.11
N GLN A 84 -26.26 0.25 12.30
CA GLN A 84 -26.21 -0.50 13.57
C GLN A 84 -27.41 -1.44 13.80
N LEU A 85 -28.53 -1.24 13.10
CA LEU A 85 -29.70 -2.14 13.16
C LEU A 85 -29.60 -3.29 12.15
N ALA A 86 -28.79 -3.16 11.09
CA ALA A 86 -28.57 -4.20 10.09
C ALA A 86 -27.72 -5.38 10.62
N ASP A 87 -26.88 -5.15 11.64
CA ASP A 87 -26.02 -6.17 12.24
C ASP A 87 -26.70 -7.03 13.35
N ARG A 88 -28.01 -6.86 13.60
CA ARG A 88 -28.74 -7.62 14.65
C ARG A 88 -29.79 -8.63 14.14
N GLU A 89 -29.95 -8.82 12.83
CA GLU A 89 -31.00 -9.68 12.26
C GLU A 89 -30.55 -11.11 11.87
N ASP A 90 -29.37 -11.57 12.29
CA ASP A 90 -29.04 -13.01 12.24
C ASP A 90 -29.07 -13.61 13.64
N HIS A 91 -30.29 -13.89 14.16
CA HIS A 91 -30.63 -15.09 14.93
C HIS A 91 -32.06 -15.04 15.51
N GLY A 92 -32.94 -15.90 14.98
CA GLY A 92 -34.05 -16.48 15.76
C GLY A 92 -35.47 -16.00 15.42
N LYS A 93 -36.26 -16.90 14.82
CA LYS A 93 -37.72 -16.81 14.68
C LYS A 93 -38.40 -16.58 16.03
N ASN A 94 -39.26 -15.56 16.13
CA ASN A 94 -40.66 -15.70 16.55
C ASN A 94 -41.43 -14.37 16.51
N SER A 95 -42.66 -14.47 15.99
CA SER A 95 -43.77 -13.51 16.03
C SER A 95 -43.89 -12.69 17.33
N VAL A 96 -44.15 -11.38 17.23
CA VAL A 96 -45.40 -10.72 17.74
C VAL A 96 -45.50 -9.27 17.25
N HIS A 97 -46.72 -8.94 16.86
CA HIS A 97 -47.36 -7.68 16.50
C HIS A 97 -47.27 -6.57 17.57
N THR A 98 -46.83 -5.36 17.21
CA THR A 98 -47.36 -4.07 17.74
C THR A 98 -46.89 -2.93 16.82
N GLN A 99 -47.70 -2.34 15.95
CA GLN A 99 -48.80 -1.39 16.17
C GLN A 99 -48.34 0.05 15.87
N ARG A 100 -48.94 0.59 14.80
CA ARG A 100 -48.90 1.97 14.33
C ARG A 100 -48.99 2.98 15.48
N LEU A 101 -48.14 4.01 15.44
CA LEU A 101 -48.45 5.29 16.07
C LEU A 101 -48.46 6.37 14.98
N ASN A 102 -49.69 6.72 14.59
CA ASN A 102 -50.01 8.04 14.05
C ASN A 102 -49.72 9.08 15.14
N THR A 103 -49.15 10.20 14.73
CA THR A 103 -49.40 11.48 15.40
C THR A 103 -49.47 12.56 14.34
N ASP A 104 -50.65 12.70 13.75
CA ASP A 104 -51.14 14.00 13.31
C ASP A 104 -51.42 14.86 14.54
N GLN A 105 -50.96 16.11 14.49
CA GLN A 105 -51.64 17.36 14.90
C GLN A 105 -50.69 18.35 15.57
N LEU A 106 -50.76 19.58 15.02
CA LEU A 106 -50.27 20.91 15.45
C LEU A 106 -49.40 21.49 14.31
N GLY A 107 -49.78 22.49 13.53
CA GLY A 107 -50.93 23.38 13.49
C GLY A 107 -50.60 24.49 12.49
N ASP A 108 -51.55 24.76 11.60
CA ASP A 108 -51.89 26.01 10.88
C ASP A 108 -50.82 27.08 10.59
N GLY A 109 -50.72 27.44 9.30
CA GLY A 109 -49.87 28.51 8.78
C GLY A 109 -49.86 28.53 7.26
N GLU A 110 -50.90 29.13 6.68
CA GLU A 110 -51.13 29.37 5.26
C GLU A 110 -50.00 30.16 4.55
N ASP A 111 -49.97 29.98 3.22
CA ASP A 111 -49.43 30.84 2.18
C ASP A 111 -47.90 30.95 2.01
N HIS A 112 -47.39 30.21 1.03
CA HIS A 112 -46.87 30.87 -0.17
C HIS A 112 -46.73 29.85 -1.31
N GLU A 113 -47.59 30.00 -2.33
CA GLU A 113 -47.33 29.49 -3.67
C GLU A 113 -46.03 30.13 -4.17
N SER A 114 -44.98 29.32 -4.29
CA SER A 114 -43.94 29.53 -5.29
C SER A 114 -44.05 28.40 -6.29
N GLU A 115 -44.54 28.75 -7.48
CA GLU A 115 -44.41 27.98 -8.71
C GLU A 115 -42.91 27.77 -8.98
N ASP A 116 -42.31 26.77 -8.34
CA ASP A 116 -41.00 26.29 -8.73
C ASP A 116 -41.23 25.30 -9.87
N ASN A 117 -40.93 25.77 -11.08
CA ASN A 117 -40.87 24.97 -12.29
C ASN A 117 -40.19 23.64 -11.97
N GLU A 118 -40.94 22.54 -12.10
CA GLU A 118 -40.37 21.22 -12.31
C GLU A 118 -39.71 21.25 -13.70
N ASP A 119 -38.55 21.90 -13.78
CA ASP A 119 -37.61 21.61 -14.85
C ASP A 119 -37.34 20.11 -14.73
N GLU A 120 -37.83 19.34 -15.71
CA GLU A 120 -37.48 17.93 -15.92
C GLU A 120 -35.96 17.84 -15.81
N ALA A 121 -35.45 17.45 -14.64
CA ALA A 121 -34.05 17.15 -14.47
C ALA A 121 -33.80 15.96 -15.37
N GLU A 122 -33.32 16.21 -16.59
CA GLU A 122 -32.80 15.17 -17.47
C GLU A 122 -31.87 14.33 -16.59
N GLU A 123 -32.27 13.09 -16.28
CA GLU A 123 -31.45 12.15 -15.52
C GLU A 123 -30.20 11.89 -16.36
N PHE A 124 -29.18 12.72 -16.18
CA PHE A 124 -27.89 12.51 -16.80
C PHE A 124 -27.39 11.16 -16.30
N PRO A 125 -27.14 10.19 -17.20
CA PRO A 125 -26.69 8.87 -16.79
C PRO A 125 -25.42 8.99 -15.95
N SER A 126 -25.35 8.21 -14.88
CA SER A 126 -24.18 8.23 -14.00
C SER A 126 -22.92 7.87 -14.80
N LEU A 127 -21.74 8.24 -14.28
CA LEU A 127 -20.48 7.85 -14.93
C LEU A 127 -20.39 6.32 -15.09
N ALA A 128 -20.86 5.56 -14.10
CA ALA A 128 -20.88 4.10 -14.12
C ALA A 128 -21.69 3.55 -15.30
N ASP A 129 -22.82 4.17 -15.63
CA ASP A 129 -23.65 3.78 -16.77
C ASP A 129 -22.97 4.14 -18.11
N ARG A 130 -22.27 5.28 -18.17
CA ARG A 130 -21.56 5.74 -19.38
C ARG A 130 -20.36 4.88 -19.75
N ILE A 131 -19.69 4.28 -18.77
CA ILE A 131 -18.50 3.42 -18.97
C ILE A 131 -18.83 1.93 -18.94
N GLN A 132 -20.10 1.57 -18.79
CA GLN A 132 -20.53 0.17 -18.73
C GLN A 132 -20.11 -0.60 -19.98
N GLY A 133 -19.46 -1.76 -19.77
CA GLY A 133 -19.02 -2.64 -20.84
C GLY A 133 -17.70 -2.25 -21.53
N LEU A 134 -17.03 -1.19 -21.07
CA LEU A 134 -15.65 -0.88 -21.47
C LEU A 134 -14.66 -1.63 -20.57
N ASP A 135 -13.55 -2.06 -21.17
CA ASP A 135 -12.44 -2.68 -20.45
C ASP A 135 -11.51 -1.59 -19.91
N LEU A 136 -11.28 -1.57 -18.60
CA LEU A 136 -10.51 -0.49 -17.93
C LEU A 136 -9.05 -0.41 -18.42
N ASP A 137 -8.47 -1.52 -18.86
CA ASP A 137 -7.07 -1.60 -19.27
C ASP A 137 -6.88 -1.39 -20.78
N GLN A 138 -7.87 -1.80 -21.59
CA GLN A 138 -7.77 -1.75 -23.05
C GLN A 138 -8.50 -0.56 -23.67
N ASP A 139 -9.53 -0.02 -23.02
CA ASP A 139 -10.38 1.05 -23.53
C ASP A 139 -10.14 2.40 -22.82
N THR A 140 -8.97 2.63 -22.24
CA THR A 140 -8.64 3.85 -21.48
C THR A 140 -8.97 5.14 -22.22
N GLU A 141 -8.63 5.24 -23.51
CA GLU A 141 -8.96 6.42 -24.35
C GLU A 141 -10.47 6.58 -24.54
N LYS A 142 -11.21 5.48 -24.72
CA LYS A 142 -12.67 5.53 -24.86
C LYS A 142 -13.33 5.92 -23.54
N ILE A 143 -12.82 5.43 -22.41
CA ILE A 143 -13.27 5.83 -21.07
C ILE A 143 -13.03 7.33 -20.89
N TRP A 144 -11.86 7.83 -21.27
CA TRP A 144 -11.53 9.26 -21.22
C TRP A 144 -12.48 10.09 -22.10
N GLU A 145 -12.82 9.62 -23.29
CA GLU A 145 -13.80 10.28 -24.17
C GLU A 145 -15.22 10.33 -23.58
N LYS A 146 -15.60 9.35 -22.75
CA LYS A 146 -16.91 9.31 -22.08
C LYS A 146 -17.04 10.28 -20.90
N LEU A 147 -15.93 10.78 -20.35
CA LEU A 147 -15.93 11.77 -19.27
C LEU A 147 -16.38 13.14 -19.77
N THR A 148 -17.17 13.84 -18.95
CA THR A 148 -17.54 15.24 -19.17
C THR A 148 -16.31 16.15 -18.99
N GLN A 149 -16.39 17.38 -19.48
CA GLN A 149 -15.29 18.34 -19.33
C GLN A 149 -15.00 18.66 -17.86
N TRP A 150 -16.03 18.69 -17.00
CA TRP A 150 -15.86 18.90 -15.57
C TRP A 150 -15.17 17.71 -14.88
N GLU A 151 -15.57 16.46 -15.19
CA GLU A 151 -14.92 15.26 -14.64
C GLU A 151 -13.45 15.14 -15.06
N LYS A 152 -13.13 15.52 -16.31
CA LYS A 152 -11.73 15.59 -16.77
C LYS A 152 -10.92 16.61 -15.97
N GLN A 153 -11.50 17.80 -15.76
CA GLN A 153 -10.85 18.86 -14.99
C GLN A 153 -10.66 18.43 -13.52
N GLU A 154 -11.68 17.85 -12.90
CA GLU A 154 -11.59 17.34 -11.53
C GLU A 154 -10.53 16.24 -11.42
N PHE A 155 -10.48 15.29 -12.36
CA PHE A 155 -9.45 14.27 -12.40
C PHE A 155 -8.05 14.85 -12.56
N GLU A 156 -7.86 15.81 -13.47
CA GLU A 156 -6.58 16.51 -13.64
C GLU A 156 -6.17 17.30 -12.39
N GLU A 157 -7.11 17.95 -11.70
CA GLU A 157 -6.85 18.65 -10.45
C GLU A 157 -6.45 17.67 -9.35
N MET A 158 -7.19 16.57 -9.20
CA MET A 158 -6.86 15.49 -8.27
C MET A 158 -5.49 14.85 -8.56
N ALA A 159 -5.07 14.82 -9.82
CA ALA A 159 -3.74 14.36 -10.22
C ALA A 159 -2.66 15.35 -9.80
N LYS A 160 -2.91 16.65 -10.01
CA LYS A 160 -1.95 17.74 -9.72
C LYS A 160 -1.77 17.96 -8.22
N ASP A 161 -2.85 17.90 -7.44
CA ASP A 161 -2.82 18.13 -5.99
C ASP A 161 -2.55 16.86 -5.18
N GLY A 162 -2.44 15.70 -5.84
CA GLY A 162 -2.10 14.42 -5.23
C GLY A 162 -3.26 13.73 -4.52
N ARG A 163 -4.50 14.26 -4.57
CA ARG A 163 -5.69 13.58 -4.01
C ARG A 163 -5.92 12.19 -4.59
N LEU A 164 -5.49 11.94 -5.84
CA LEU A 164 -5.54 10.60 -6.43
C LEU A 164 -4.80 9.55 -5.61
N LEU A 165 -3.71 9.92 -4.92
CA LEU A 165 -2.94 8.99 -4.08
C LEU A 165 -3.72 8.48 -2.87
N ASN A 166 -4.78 9.19 -2.44
CA ASN A 166 -5.63 8.76 -1.33
C ASN A 166 -6.62 7.66 -1.75
N LEU A 167 -6.86 7.50 -3.05
CA LEU A 167 -7.76 6.49 -3.61
C LEU A 167 -7.03 5.18 -3.91
N VAL A 168 -5.70 5.20 -3.95
CA VAL A 168 -4.86 4.03 -4.19
C VAL A 168 -4.34 3.50 -2.86
N GLU A 169 -4.58 2.22 -2.59
CA GLU A 169 -3.95 1.56 -1.46
C GLU A 169 -2.43 1.52 -1.68
N GLN A 170 -1.71 2.23 -0.81
CA GLN A 170 -0.25 2.25 -0.87
C GLN A 170 0.28 0.90 -0.42
N TRP A 171 1.07 0.27 -1.28
CA TRP A 171 1.76 -0.97 -0.95
C TRP A 171 2.71 -0.74 0.22
N ASP A 172 2.65 -1.62 1.23
CA ASP A 172 3.61 -1.67 2.32
C ASP A 172 4.72 -2.66 1.95
N PRO A 173 5.94 -2.19 1.63
CA PRO A 173 7.01 -3.07 1.22
C PRO A 173 7.32 -4.15 2.25
N TRP A 174 7.54 -5.38 1.80
CA TRP A 174 7.79 -6.53 2.68
C TRP A 174 9.07 -6.41 3.51
N TRP A 175 9.96 -5.48 3.17
CA TRP A 175 11.15 -5.16 3.94
C TRP A 175 10.93 -4.13 5.06
N ASN A 176 9.73 -3.54 5.19
CA ASN A 176 9.38 -2.72 6.34
C ASN A 176 9.10 -3.62 7.54
N ILE A 177 9.93 -3.49 8.58
CA ILE A 177 9.81 -4.26 9.82
C ILE A 177 9.12 -3.39 10.85
N LYS A 178 7.98 -3.83 11.41
CA LYS A 178 7.30 -3.12 12.50
C LYS A 178 7.82 -3.66 13.83
N GLU A 179 7.95 -2.81 14.85
CA GLU A 179 8.46 -3.22 16.19
C GLU A 179 7.62 -4.35 16.82
N SER A 180 6.33 -4.43 16.48
CA SER A 180 5.43 -5.53 16.86
C SER A 180 5.81 -6.88 16.24
N ASP A 181 6.58 -6.90 15.15
CA ASP A 181 6.98 -8.13 14.45
C ASP A 181 8.15 -8.85 15.13
N LEU A 182 8.80 -8.19 16.09
CA LEU A 182 9.95 -8.70 16.83
C LEU A 182 9.57 -9.48 18.10
N ILE A 183 8.29 -9.46 18.53
CA ILE A 183 7.90 -9.85 19.90
C ILE A 183 6.91 -11.03 19.96
N GLU A 184 6.14 -11.35 18.91
CA GLU A 184 5.15 -12.45 18.96
C GLU A 184 5.27 -13.41 17.77
N GLU A 185 5.51 -14.70 18.05
CA GLU A 185 5.49 -15.79 17.06
C GLU A 185 4.09 -16.02 16.44
N ASP A 186 3.01 -15.52 17.08
CA ASP A 186 1.62 -15.81 16.70
C ASP A 186 0.99 -14.84 15.68
N ARG A 187 1.71 -13.81 15.21
CA ARG A 187 1.19 -12.83 14.21
C ARG A 187 1.71 -13.05 12.78
N ILE A 188 2.00 -14.30 12.41
CA ILE A 188 2.53 -14.65 11.06
C ILE A 188 1.57 -14.23 9.94
N SER A 189 0.25 -14.24 10.19
CA SER A 189 -0.79 -13.98 9.18
C SER A 189 -0.94 -12.52 8.75
N LEU A 190 -0.30 -11.56 9.43
CA LEU A 190 -0.36 -10.12 9.09
C LEU A 190 0.94 -9.61 8.46
N ARG A 191 1.95 -10.47 8.27
CA ARG A 191 3.21 -10.09 7.66
C ARG A 191 3.04 -9.99 6.13
N PRO A 192 3.61 -8.98 5.46
CA PRO A 192 3.82 -9.08 4.04
C PRO A 192 4.62 -10.35 3.76
N ALA A 193 4.11 -11.22 2.88
CA ALA A 193 4.79 -12.46 2.56
C ALA A 193 6.15 -12.14 1.94
N LEU A 194 7.24 -12.66 2.51
CA LEU A 194 8.55 -12.57 1.87
C LEU A 194 8.45 -13.24 0.49
N PRO A 195 9.07 -12.65 -0.55
CA PRO A 195 9.19 -13.31 -1.84
C PRO A 195 9.81 -14.70 -1.70
N LYS A 196 9.35 -15.64 -2.53
CA LYS A 196 9.81 -17.02 -2.47
C LYS A 196 11.30 -17.09 -2.83
N ILE A 197 12.09 -17.64 -1.91
CA ILE A 197 13.52 -17.89 -2.16
C ILE A 197 13.65 -19.05 -3.16
N ALA A 198 14.54 -18.90 -4.15
CA ALA A 198 14.79 -19.93 -5.14
C ALA A 198 15.35 -21.21 -4.47
N GLU A 199 14.76 -22.37 -4.77
CA GLU A 199 15.12 -23.64 -4.13
C GLU A 199 16.38 -24.28 -4.77
N ASN A 200 16.58 -24.10 -6.08
CA ASN A 200 17.62 -24.77 -6.86
C ASN A 200 18.81 -23.86 -7.16
N ILE A 201 19.38 -23.24 -6.13
CA ILE A 201 20.54 -22.35 -6.30
C ILE A 201 21.81 -23.22 -6.41
N PRO A 202 22.60 -23.09 -7.49
CA PRO A 202 23.81 -23.89 -7.67
C PRO A 202 24.84 -23.57 -6.58
N GLN A 203 25.68 -24.56 -6.23
CA GLN A 203 26.75 -24.35 -5.25
C GLN A 203 27.89 -23.53 -5.86
N MET A 204 28.46 -22.57 -5.12
CA MET A 204 29.55 -21.72 -5.61
C MET A 204 30.74 -22.52 -6.16
N THR A 205 31.06 -23.66 -5.54
CA THR A 205 32.14 -24.57 -5.96
C THR A 205 31.91 -25.20 -7.34
N SER A 206 30.65 -25.32 -7.78
CA SER A 206 30.30 -25.80 -9.13
C SER A 206 30.50 -24.72 -10.20
N LEU A 207 30.28 -23.45 -9.85
CA LEU A 207 30.41 -22.31 -10.75
C LEU A 207 31.86 -21.83 -10.89
N LEU A 208 32.61 -21.84 -9.78
CA LEU A 208 34.03 -21.48 -9.73
C LEU A 208 34.84 -22.59 -9.04
N PRO A 209 35.19 -23.67 -9.74
CA PRO A 209 35.91 -24.80 -9.14
C PRO A 209 37.32 -24.45 -8.62
N LYS A 210 37.94 -23.39 -9.15
CA LYS A 210 39.33 -23.00 -8.85
C LYS A 210 39.55 -21.49 -8.71
N GLY A 211 38.48 -20.68 -8.77
CA GLY A 211 38.56 -19.22 -8.75
C GLY A 211 38.21 -18.64 -7.38
N LYS A 212 38.94 -17.62 -6.94
CA LYS A 212 38.53 -16.80 -5.78
C LYS A 212 37.52 -15.76 -6.26
N VAL A 213 36.38 -15.66 -5.58
CA VAL A 213 35.41 -14.59 -5.85
C VAL A 213 36.00 -13.26 -5.39
N SER A 214 35.82 -12.20 -6.20
CA SER A 214 36.24 -10.86 -5.84
C SER A 214 35.57 -10.39 -4.55
N GLU A 215 36.31 -9.76 -3.65
CA GLU A 215 35.75 -9.21 -2.39
C GLU A 215 34.80 -8.04 -2.64
N CYS A 216 34.86 -7.44 -3.83
CA CYS A 216 33.99 -6.36 -4.28
C CYS A 216 32.62 -6.84 -4.76
N VAL A 217 32.41 -8.15 -4.95
CA VAL A 217 31.17 -8.70 -5.51
C VAL A 217 29.92 -8.31 -4.71
N LYS A 218 30.09 -8.15 -3.39
CA LYS A 218 29.03 -7.75 -2.46
C LYS A 218 28.46 -6.36 -2.77
N TYR A 219 29.22 -5.49 -3.41
CA TYR A 219 28.75 -4.15 -3.75
C TYR A 219 27.89 -4.13 -5.02
N SER A 220 27.98 -5.16 -5.88
CA SER A 220 26.98 -5.36 -6.93
C SER A 220 25.60 -5.71 -6.38
N LEU A 221 25.51 -6.27 -5.16
CA LEU A 221 24.21 -6.47 -4.50
C LEU A 221 23.54 -5.14 -4.17
N VAL A 222 24.31 -4.14 -3.72
CA VAL A 222 23.76 -2.81 -3.40
C VAL A 222 23.09 -2.20 -4.64
N ASP A 223 23.76 -2.32 -5.79
CA ASP A 223 23.24 -1.81 -7.06
C ASP A 223 21.98 -2.54 -7.55
N ILE A 224 21.99 -3.86 -7.49
CA ILE A 224 20.84 -4.68 -7.89
C ILE A 224 19.65 -4.46 -6.95
N LEU A 225 19.89 -4.39 -5.64
CA LEU A 225 18.85 -4.14 -4.64
C LEU A 225 18.28 -2.73 -4.77
N PHE A 226 19.09 -1.73 -5.10
CA PHE A 226 18.63 -0.37 -5.39
C PHE A 226 17.66 -0.39 -6.58
N SER A 227 18.07 -1.03 -7.68
CA SER A 227 17.26 -1.14 -8.90
C SER A 227 15.95 -1.89 -8.63
N TYR A 228 16.01 -2.98 -7.85
CA TYR A 228 14.82 -3.73 -7.45
C TYR A 228 13.86 -2.91 -6.57
N ALA A 229 14.37 -2.24 -5.53
CA ALA A 229 13.53 -1.43 -4.64
C ALA A 229 12.90 -0.23 -5.37
N TYR A 230 13.64 0.40 -6.29
CA TYR A 230 13.11 1.44 -7.17
C TYR A 230 11.91 0.93 -7.98
N VAL A 231 12.07 -0.19 -8.69
CA VAL A 231 11.02 -0.74 -9.56
C VAL A 231 9.84 -1.24 -8.74
N ALA A 232 10.08 -1.90 -7.60
CA ALA A 232 9.03 -2.33 -6.69
C ALA A 232 8.17 -1.16 -6.17
N ARG A 233 8.78 -0.02 -5.86
CA ARG A 233 8.02 1.19 -5.49
C ARG A 233 7.29 1.80 -6.68
N LEU A 234 7.91 1.84 -7.86
CA LEU A 234 7.33 2.42 -9.07
C LEU A 234 6.02 1.71 -9.44
N HIS A 235 6.00 0.38 -9.31
CA HIS A 235 4.83 -0.45 -9.62
C HIS A 235 3.97 -0.78 -8.39
N ASN A 236 4.13 -0.04 -7.28
CA ASN A 236 3.36 -0.23 -6.05
C ASN A 236 3.27 -1.71 -5.59
N GLY A 237 4.38 -2.43 -5.66
CA GLY A 237 4.49 -3.84 -5.26
C GLY A 237 4.03 -4.88 -6.29
N ASP A 238 3.31 -4.49 -7.34
CA ASP A 238 2.79 -5.42 -8.34
C ASP A 238 3.76 -5.58 -9.52
N LEU A 239 4.79 -6.39 -9.29
CA LEU A 239 5.85 -6.65 -10.29
C LEU A 239 5.46 -7.75 -11.30
N GLU A 240 4.36 -8.47 -11.08
CA GLU A 240 4.00 -9.64 -11.88
C GLU A 240 3.12 -9.30 -13.09
N VAL A 241 2.39 -8.18 -13.05
CA VAL A 241 1.56 -7.72 -14.18
C VAL A 241 2.42 -7.37 -15.40
N SER A 242 3.51 -6.61 -15.19
CA SER A 242 4.37 -6.10 -16.27
C SER A 242 5.81 -6.62 -16.16
N THR A 243 5.98 -7.94 -16.08
CA THR A 243 7.30 -8.59 -15.87
C THR A 243 8.37 -8.23 -16.92
N GLN A 244 7.98 -7.94 -18.16
CA GLN A 244 8.92 -7.51 -19.20
C GLN A 244 9.47 -6.11 -18.90
N ASP A 245 8.59 -5.17 -18.58
CA ASP A 245 8.94 -3.78 -18.29
C ASP A 245 9.75 -3.71 -16.99
N CYS A 246 9.29 -4.41 -15.94
CA CYS A 246 10.03 -4.51 -14.68
C CYS A 246 11.44 -5.06 -14.89
N ALA A 247 11.60 -6.13 -15.70
CA ALA A 247 12.91 -6.71 -15.99
C ALA A 247 13.80 -5.75 -16.79
N GLN A 248 13.23 -5.02 -17.73
CA GLN A 248 13.96 -4.02 -18.53
C GLN A 248 14.36 -2.81 -17.69
N GLU A 249 13.51 -2.33 -16.79
CA GLU A 249 13.79 -1.23 -15.87
C GLU A 249 14.90 -1.62 -14.89
N ILE A 250 14.80 -2.79 -14.23
CA ILE A 250 15.86 -3.31 -13.34
C ILE A 250 17.18 -3.41 -14.09
N LEU A 251 17.17 -3.96 -15.31
CA LEU A 251 18.37 -4.07 -16.14
C LEU A 251 18.93 -2.68 -16.46
N SER A 252 18.08 -1.73 -16.86
CA SER A 252 18.51 -0.39 -17.25
C SER A 252 19.08 0.45 -16.11
N LEU A 253 18.60 0.23 -14.88
CA LEU A 253 19.00 0.95 -13.67
C LEU A 253 20.20 0.34 -12.95
N SER A 254 20.56 -0.90 -13.27
CA SER A 254 21.69 -1.60 -12.67
C SER A 254 22.89 -1.66 -13.64
N PRO A 255 23.88 -0.77 -13.51
CA PRO A 255 25.15 -0.90 -14.23
C PRO A 255 25.85 -2.23 -13.96
N SER A 256 25.67 -2.84 -12.79
CA SER A 256 26.20 -4.18 -12.52
C SER A 256 25.59 -5.21 -13.46
N LEU A 257 24.29 -5.16 -13.76
CA LEU A 257 23.65 -6.13 -14.65
C LEU A 257 23.84 -5.79 -16.12
N ASN A 258 23.75 -4.50 -16.49
CA ASN A 258 23.79 -4.07 -17.89
C ASN A 258 25.22 -3.99 -18.46
N GLU A 259 26.18 -3.49 -17.67
CA GLU A 259 27.53 -3.15 -18.12
C GLU A 259 28.62 -3.97 -17.41
N SER A 260 28.22 -4.88 -16.51
CA SER A 260 29.16 -5.63 -15.65
C SER A 260 30.04 -4.74 -14.79
N GLN A 261 29.54 -3.55 -14.42
CA GLN A 261 30.24 -2.62 -13.52
C GLN A 261 30.54 -3.30 -12.17
N ASN A 262 31.72 -2.99 -11.63
CA ASN A 262 32.14 -3.41 -10.29
C ASN A 262 32.42 -2.16 -9.46
N TYR A 263 32.09 -2.21 -8.17
CA TYR A 263 32.28 -1.10 -7.24
C TYR A 263 33.29 -1.47 -6.17
N PRO A 264 34.16 -0.54 -5.74
CA PRO A 264 35.15 -0.81 -4.70
C PRO A 264 34.56 -0.77 -3.28
N ASN A 265 33.43 -0.07 -3.10
CA ASN A 265 32.72 0.07 -1.82
C ASN A 265 31.23 0.39 -2.02
N ALA A 266 30.45 0.36 -0.94
CA ALA A 266 29.01 0.57 -0.97
C ALA A 266 28.61 2.02 -1.33
N VAL A 267 29.44 3.01 -0.99
CA VAL A 267 29.18 4.43 -1.29
C VAL A 267 29.28 4.67 -2.79
N GLU A 268 30.33 4.15 -3.43
CA GLU A 268 30.52 4.22 -4.88
C GLU A 268 29.42 3.46 -5.63
N ALA A 269 28.95 2.32 -5.09
CA ALA A 269 27.81 1.60 -5.65
C ALA A 269 26.54 2.46 -5.64
N LEU A 270 26.16 3.02 -4.48
CA LEU A 270 24.99 3.88 -4.35
C LEU A 270 25.10 5.15 -5.21
N HIS A 271 26.28 5.77 -5.24
CA HIS A 271 26.53 6.93 -6.10
C HIS A 271 26.31 6.58 -7.58
N GLY A 272 26.83 5.43 -8.02
CA GLY A 272 26.60 4.91 -9.37
C GLY A 272 25.12 4.72 -9.69
N CYS A 273 24.34 4.16 -8.76
CA CYS A 273 22.89 4.00 -8.93
C CYS A 273 22.16 5.34 -9.04
N LEU A 274 22.49 6.29 -8.16
CA LEU A 274 21.87 7.62 -8.16
C LEU A 274 22.23 8.41 -9.42
N GLN A 275 23.47 8.30 -9.89
CA GLN A 275 23.89 8.90 -11.15
C GLN A 275 23.13 8.28 -12.34
N CYS A 276 23.05 6.95 -12.41
CA CYS A 276 22.29 6.27 -13.46
C CYS A 276 20.81 6.68 -13.45
N LEU A 277 20.20 6.79 -12.27
CA LEU A 277 18.84 7.27 -12.12
C LEU A 277 18.68 8.73 -12.60
N GLN A 278 19.62 9.61 -12.29
CA GLN A 278 19.61 11.00 -12.76
C GLN A 278 19.76 11.12 -14.28
N GLU A 279 20.63 10.33 -14.89
CA GLU A 279 20.80 10.27 -16.35
C GLU A 279 19.51 9.82 -17.05
N ARG A 280 18.66 9.07 -16.34
CA ARG A 280 17.36 8.59 -16.81
C ARG A 280 16.16 9.40 -16.33
N ALA A 281 16.36 10.59 -15.74
CA ALA A 281 15.28 11.40 -15.17
C ALA A 281 14.21 11.88 -16.18
N ASN A 282 14.49 11.79 -17.48
CA ASN A 282 13.49 12.07 -18.53
C ASN A 282 12.52 10.91 -18.77
N ASP A 283 12.95 9.68 -18.48
CA ASP A 283 12.16 8.46 -18.71
C ASP A 283 11.56 7.92 -17.42
N LEU A 284 12.17 8.25 -16.29
CA LEU A 284 11.90 7.66 -14.98
C LEU A 284 11.54 8.73 -13.96
N PHE A 285 10.71 8.35 -12.99
CA PHE A 285 10.37 9.23 -11.89
C PHE A 285 11.57 9.44 -10.96
N VAL A 286 11.96 10.69 -10.77
CA VAL A 286 13.06 11.06 -9.88
C VAL A 286 12.66 12.23 -9.00
N SER A 287 12.79 12.04 -7.69
CA SER A 287 12.75 13.12 -6.70
C SER A 287 13.70 12.81 -5.57
N GLN A 288 14.19 13.85 -4.87
CA GLN A 288 15.13 13.67 -3.78
C GLN A 288 14.57 12.77 -2.66
N SER A 289 13.32 12.99 -2.26
CA SER A 289 12.65 12.18 -1.23
C SER A 289 12.50 10.72 -1.68
N TYR A 290 12.16 10.49 -2.95
CA TYR A 290 12.02 9.14 -3.50
C TYR A 290 13.36 8.41 -3.54
N SER A 291 14.43 9.08 -4.01
CA SER A 291 15.78 8.51 -4.01
C SER A 291 16.28 8.17 -2.61
N ILE A 292 16.04 9.04 -1.61
CA ILE A 292 16.38 8.75 -0.21
C ILE A 292 15.61 7.52 0.29
N GLY A 293 14.30 7.46 0.02
CA GLY A 293 13.47 6.31 0.41
C GLY A 293 13.98 4.98 -0.15
N ILE A 294 14.47 4.96 -1.39
CA ILE A 294 15.06 3.74 -1.98
C ILE A 294 16.37 3.36 -1.28
N VAL A 295 17.22 4.33 -0.93
CA VAL A 295 18.45 4.04 -0.18
C VAL A 295 18.11 3.44 1.19
N GLU A 296 17.08 3.96 1.87
CA GLU A 296 16.57 3.39 3.13
C GLU A 296 16.03 1.96 2.94
N ASP A 297 15.36 1.68 1.83
CA ASP A 297 14.89 0.33 1.52
C ASP A 297 16.04 -0.65 1.30
N VAL A 298 17.06 -0.25 0.56
CA VAL A 298 18.27 -1.06 0.38
C VAL A 298 18.89 -1.39 1.73
N GLN A 299 18.96 -0.41 2.63
CA GLN A 299 19.42 -0.63 4.01
C GLN A 299 18.53 -1.64 4.75
N LYS A 300 17.19 -1.50 4.68
CA LYS A 300 16.24 -2.42 5.32
C LYS A 300 16.37 -3.85 4.79
N ILE A 301 16.53 -4.03 3.47
CA ILE A 301 16.72 -5.35 2.84
C ILE A 301 18.06 -5.96 3.28
N LEU A 302 19.15 -5.17 3.30
CA LEU A 302 20.47 -5.64 3.67
C LEU A 302 20.60 -6.01 5.16
N VAL A 303 19.93 -5.26 6.04
CA VAL A 303 20.01 -5.49 7.49
C VAL A 303 18.98 -6.53 7.95
N GLY A 304 17.81 -6.57 7.30
CA GLY A 304 16.67 -7.37 7.73
C GLY A 304 16.18 -7.02 9.15
N PRO A 305 15.25 -7.81 9.72
CA PRO A 305 14.70 -7.61 11.07
C PRO A 305 15.73 -7.87 12.18
N SER A 306 16.78 -8.64 11.86
CA SER A 306 17.90 -8.90 12.74
C SER A 306 19.10 -9.36 11.93
N ARG A 307 20.30 -9.23 12.49
CA ARG A 307 21.55 -9.70 11.86
C ARG A 307 21.51 -11.19 11.47
N PHE A 308 20.71 -12.00 12.16
CA PHE A 308 20.56 -13.44 11.88
C PHE A 308 19.58 -13.75 10.74
N ARG A 309 18.78 -12.77 10.29
CA ARG A 309 17.80 -12.91 9.21
C ARG A 309 18.10 -12.03 7.99
N ALA A 310 19.16 -11.22 8.03
CA ALA A 310 19.64 -10.39 6.93
C ALA A 310 19.81 -11.17 5.61
N GLN A 311 20.43 -12.35 5.67
CA GLN A 311 20.65 -13.21 4.51
C GLN A 311 19.32 -13.64 3.85
N ALA A 312 18.28 -13.95 4.64
CA ALA A 312 16.99 -14.35 4.09
C ALA A 312 16.32 -13.22 3.27
N TYR A 313 16.46 -11.96 3.71
CA TYR A 313 15.90 -10.80 3.01
C TYR A 313 16.63 -10.53 1.70
N VAL A 314 17.96 -10.55 1.73
CA VAL A 314 18.78 -10.44 0.51
C VAL A 314 18.46 -11.57 -0.46
N MET A 315 18.38 -12.81 0.03
CA MET A 315 18.05 -13.98 -0.80
C MET A 315 16.64 -13.91 -1.38
N ALA A 316 15.65 -13.42 -0.63
CA ALA A 316 14.29 -13.23 -1.11
C ALA A 316 14.24 -12.17 -2.23
N ALA A 317 14.84 -11.00 -2.02
CA ALA A 317 14.91 -9.95 -3.04
C ALA A 317 15.64 -10.44 -4.30
N MET A 318 16.82 -11.05 -4.15
CA MET A 318 17.61 -11.54 -5.29
C MET A 318 16.90 -12.69 -6.04
N SER A 319 16.16 -13.55 -5.31
CA SER A 319 15.35 -14.60 -5.94
C SER A 319 14.19 -14.00 -6.74
N HIS A 320 13.55 -12.95 -6.22
CA HIS A 320 12.51 -12.25 -6.94
C HIS A 320 13.05 -11.54 -8.18
N VAL A 321 14.20 -10.87 -8.09
CA VAL A 321 14.90 -10.31 -9.26
C VAL A 321 15.18 -11.38 -10.31
N LEU A 322 15.67 -12.55 -9.90
CA LEU A 322 15.91 -13.67 -10.82
C LEU A 322 14.61 -14.11 -11.52
N GLN A 323 13.51 -14.24 -10.76
CA GLN A 323 12.20 -14.59 -11.30
C GLN A 323 11.72 -13.55 -12.32
N LEU A 324 11.83 -12.25 -12.01
CA LEU A 324 11.43 -11.17 -12.91
C LEU A 324 12.24 -11.19 -14.21
N LEU A 325 13.57 -11.35 -14.13
CA LEU A 325 14.43 -11.46 -15.31
C LEU A 325 14.07 -12.67 -16.18
N GLN A 326 13.78 -13.82 -15.56
CA GLN A 326 13.36 -15.04 -16.29
C GLN A 326 11.99 -14.89 -16.94
N LEU A 327 11.01 -14.29 -16.25
CA LEU A 327 9.67 -14.04 -16.78
C LEU A 327 9.70 -12.98 -17.89
N GLY A 328 10.42 -11.88 -17.70
CA GLY A 328 10.66 -10.87 -18.72
C GLY A 328 11.35 -11.46 -19.96
N GLY A 329 12.37 -12.31 -19.77
CA GLY A 329 13.02 -13.03 -20.87
C GLY A 329 12.08 -13.97 -21.64
N LYS A 330 11.09 -14.59 -20.97
CA LYS A 330 10.04 -15.39 -21.62
C LYS A 330 9.05 -14.50 -22.39
N ALA A 331 8.66 -13.36 -21.83
CA ALA A 331 7.78 -12.38 -22.48
C ALA A 331 8.42 -11.83 -23.77
N VAL A 332 9.70 -11.43 -23.73
CA VAL A 332 10.46 -11.00 -24.91
C VAL A 332 10.49 -12.09 -25.98
N ASN A 333 10.69 -13.35 -25.59
CA ASN A 333 10.66 -14.47 -26.54
C ASN A 333 9.28 -14.70 -27.17
N ARG A 334 8.19 -14.40 -26.45
CA ARG A 334 6.82 -14.45 -26.98
C ARG A 334 6.62 -13.34 -28.02
N ASP A 335 7.09 -12.14 -27.73
CA ASP A 335 6.91 -10.98 -28.64
C ASP A 335 7.76 -11.11 -29.91
N LYS A 336 8.98 -11.64 -29.80
CA LYS A 336 9.80 -12.00 -30.97
C LYS A 336 9.10 -12.95 -31.94
N LYS A 337 8.23 -13.84 -31.46
CA LYS A 337 7.49 -14.80 -32.31
C LYS A 337 6.34 -14.14 -33.08
N LYS A 338 5.85 -12.98 -32.62
CA LYS A 338 4.79 -12.20 -33.27
C LYS A 338 5.33 -11.36 -34.42
N LEU A 339 6.61 -11.00 -34.38
CA LEU A 339 7.25 -10.14 -35.37
C LEU A 339 7.72 -10.91 -36.61
N SER A 340 7.72 -10.21 -37.75
CA SER A 340 8.27 -10.74 -39.00
C SER A 340 9.81 -10.66 -39.01
N LYS A 341 10.46 -11.45 -39.87
CA LYS A 341 11.94 -11.45 -39.98
C LYS A 341 12.53 -10.12 -40.48
N ALA A 342 11.74 -9.29 -41.14
CA ALA A 342 12.16 -8.00 -41.69
C ALA A 342 11.89 -6.84 -40.73
N ASP A 343 11.25 -7.11 -39.58
CA ASP A 343 10.91 -6.08 -38.60
C ASP A 343 12.17 -5.60 -37.85
N PRO A 344 12.51 -4.29 -37.87
CA PRO A 344 13.64 -3.75 -37.13
C PRO A 344 13.59 -4.05 -35.62
N GLN A 345 12.38 -4.08 -35.02
CA GLN A 345 12.20 -4.35 -33.59
C GLN A 345 12.66 -5.75 -33.19
N LEU A 346 12.70 -6.69 -34.14
CA LEU A 346 13.16 -8.05 -33.88
C LEU A 346 14.61 -8.09 -33.40
N GLU A 347 15.47 -7.20 -33.90
CA GLU A 347 16.87 -7.16 -33.50
C GLU A 347 17.04 -6.55 -32.10
N GLU A 348 16.28 -5.51 -31.78
CA GLU A 348 16.24 -4.90 -30.44
C GLU A 348 15.79 -5.93 -29.39
N LEU A 349 14.73 -6.69 -29.67
CA LEU A 349 14.27 -7.75 -28.76
C LEU A 349 15.26 -8.90 -28.61
N LYS A 350 16.07 -9.22 -29.64
CA LYS A 350 17.15 -10.20 -29.50
C LYS A 350 18.25 -9.68 -28.57
N GLN A 351 18.66 -8.42 -28.74
CA GLN A 351 19.67 -7.79 -27.89
C GLN A 351 19.18 -7.71 -26.44
N LEU A 352 17.93 -7.28 -26.23
CA LEU A 352 17.31 -7.26 -24.90
C LEU A 352 17.28 -8.66 -24.28
N ARG A 353 16.85 -9.69 -25.03
CA ARG A 353 16.84 -11.07 -24.53
C ARG A 353 18.23 -11.56 -24.13
N HIS A 354 19.25 -11.19 -24.90
CA HIS A 354 20.64 -11.54 -24.61
C HIS A 354 21.13 -10.89 -23.31
N LYS A 355 20.87 -9.58 -23.13
CA LYS A 355 21.22 -8.87 -21.89
C LYS A 355 20.48 -9.43 -20.68
N LEU A 356 19.18 -9.70 -20.82
CA LEU A 356 18.40 -10.35 -19.75
C LEU A 356 18.97 -11.72 -19.37
N PHE A 357 19.40 -12.53 -20.34
CA PHE A 357 20.06 -13.81 -20.05
C PHE A 357 21.37 -13.63 -19.28
N GLN A 358 22.19 -12.65 -19.65
CA GLN A 358 23.44 -12.37 -18.92
C GLN A 358 23.16 -11.90 -17.49
N ALA A 359 22.14 -11.05 -17.31
CA ALA A 359 21.68 -10.61 -16.01
C ALA A 359 21.15 -11.79 -15.16
N GLU A 360 20.32 -12.68 -15.74
CA GLU A 360 19.86 -13.93 -15.09
C GLU A 360 21.05 -14.71 -14.54
N LYS A 361 22.09 -14.92 -15.35
CA LYS A 361 23.28 -15.69 -14.94
C LYS A 361 24.11 -14.98 -13.89
N LYS A 362 24.22 -13.65 -13.94
CA LYS A 362 24.91 -12.87 -12.89
C LYS A 362 24.15 -12.93 -11.57
N VAL A 363 22.82 -12.85 -11.58
CA VAL A 363 22.00 -12.97 -10.37
C VAL A 363 22.06 -14.39 -9.80
N GLU A 364 22.01 -15.44 -10.64
CA GLU A 364 22.22 -16.83 -10.19
C GLU A 364 23.58 -17.00 -9.49
N PHE A 365 24.65 -16.44 -10.07
CA PHE A 365 25.98 -16.45 -9.46
C PHE A 365 26.02 -15.73 -8.11
N LEU A 366 25.37 -14.57 -8.00
CA LEU A 366 25.31 -13.80 -6.76
C LEU A 366 24.46 -14.48 -5.68
N LEU A 367 23.37 -15.15 -6.07
CA LEU A 367 22.58 -16.00 -5.17
C LEU A 367 23.43 -17.16 -4.62
N SER A 368 24.20 -17.82 -5.49
CA SER A 368 25.17 -18.85 -5.07
C SER A 368 26.26 -18.34 -4.14
N TRP A 369 26.62 -17.06 -4.24
CA TRP A 369 27.59 -16.40 -3.35
C TRP A 369 26.97 -16.03 -2.00
N CYS A 370 25.67 -15.72 -1.99
CA CYS A 370 24.93 -15.37 -0.79
C CYS A 370 24.51 -16.57 0.06
N LEU A 371 24.47 -17.79 -0.51
CA LEU A 371 24.30 -19.05 0.23
C LEU A 371 25.47 -19.30 1.17
#